data_AF-A0A5J4P9L9-F1
#
_entry.id   AF-A0A5J4P9L9-F1
#
_cell.length_a   1.000
_cell.length_b   1.000
_cell.length_c   1.000
_cell.angle_alpha   90.00
_cell.angle_beta   90.00
_cell.angle_gamma   90.00
#
_symmetry.space_group_name_H-M   'P 1'
#
loop_
_entity.id
_entity.type
_entity.pdbx_description
1 polymer ?
#
loop_
_entity_poly.entity_id
_entity_poly.type
_entity_poly.pdbx_seq_one_letter_code
_entity_poly.pdbx_strand_id
1 'polypeptide(L)'
;MVNPLFIKQLPGRKSDIRDAHWIGLVLMKGLVSGSYVPDQQVQSLRQYERRYSYLNKRIIHVEQCIDMQLQRCNIRFSNYLSDIGSQAMRKVVKGIANLR
;
A
#
# COMPACT_ATOMS: atom_id res chain seq x y z
N MET A 1 8.35 -16.99 15.11
CA MET A 1 8.92 -16.10 14.06
C MET A 1 9.83 -15.07 14.72
N VAL A 2 11.01 -14.80 14.17
CA VAL A 2 12.05 -13.94 14.78
C VAL A 2 11.88 -12.49 14.31
N ASN A 3 12.04 -11.49 15.19
CA ASN A 3 11.83 -10.08 14.84
C ASN A 3 12.81 -9.62 13.72
N PRO A 4 12.32 -9.26 12.51
CA PRO A 4 13.17 -8.86 11.41
C PRO A 4 13.94 -7.56 11.66
N LEU A 5 13.39 -6.65 12.47
CA LEU A 5 14.08 -5.41 12.85
C LEU A 5 15.32 -5.69 13.69
N PHE A 6 15.24 -6.68 14.58
CA PHE A 6 16.36 -7.10 15.41
C PHE A 6 17.45 -7.74 14.54
N ILE A 7 17.08 -8.66 13.65
CA ILE A 7 18.01 -9.27 12.69
C ILE A 7 18.72 -8.20 11.84
N LYS A 8 18.02 -7.13 11.44
CA LYS A 8 18.58 -6.06 10.62
C LYS A 8 19.67 -5.23 11.33
N GLN A 9 19.62 -5.13 12.66
CA GLN A 9 20.52 -4.29 13.47
C GLN A 9 21.83 -4.98 13.83
N LEU A 10 21.96 -6.27 13.53
CA LEU A 10 23.10 -7.05 13.98
C LEU A 10 24.30 -6.90 13.03
N PRO A 11 25.52 -6.82 13.57
CA PRO A 11 26.72 -6.58 12.78
C PRO A 11 27.14 -7.81 11.97
N GLY A 12 27.62 -7.57 10.75
CA GLY A 12 28.12 -8.59 9.83
C GLY A 12 27.18 -8.79 8.64
N ARG A 13 27.58 -8.30 7.46
CA ARG A 13 26.91 -8.65 6.19
C ARG A 13 27.94 -8.87 5.12
N LYS A 14 28.10 -10.12 4.70
CA LYS A 14 29.05 -10.45 3.62
C LYS A 14 28.63 -11.64 2.74
N SER A 15 27.53 -12.37 3.02
CA SER A 15 26.84 -13.27 2.06
C SER A 15 25.62 -13.97 2.68
N ASP A 16 24.61 -14.31 1.86
CA ASP A 16 23.37 -15.01 2.29
C ASP A 16 23.62 -16.33 3.04
N ILE A 17 24.66 -17.08 2.65
CA ILE A 17 25.06 -18.34 3.29
C ILE A 17 25.55 -18.09 4.74
N ARG A 18 26.32 -17.02 4.93
CA ARG A 18 26.81 -16.62 6.26
C ARG A 18 25.67 -16.09 7.10
N ASP A 19 24.74 -15.34 6.51
CA ASP A 19 23.58 -14.80 7.19
C ASP A 19 22.65 -15.93 7.69
N ALA A 20 22.42 -16.97 6.90
CA ALA A 20 21.63 -18.14 7.33
C ALA A 20 22.26 -18.89 8.50
N HIS A 21 23.57 -19.16 8.43
CA HIS A 21 24.32 -19.80 9.52
C HIS A 21 24.28 -18.94 10.79
N TRP A 22 24.44 -17.63 10.63
CA TRP A 22 24.47 -16.66 11.71
C TRP A 22 23.10 -16.50 12.40
N ILE A 23 22.01 -16.45 11.64
CA ILE A 23 20.64 -16.48 12.16
C ILE A 23 20.39 -17.78 12.94
N GLY A 24 20.85 -18.93 12.43
CA GLY A 24 20.73 -20.21 13.13
C GLY A 24 21.46 -20.23 14.47
N LEU A 25 22.69 -19.71 14.51
CA LEU A 25 23.50 -19.64 15.72
C LEU A 25 22.88 -18.71 16.78
N VAL A 26 22.38 -17.57 16.34
CA VAL A 26 21.72 -16.57 17.19
C VAL A 26 20.38 -17.10 17.74
N LEU A 27 19.65 -17.89 16.95
CA LEU A 27 18.43 -18.58 17.37
C LEU A 27 18.73 -19.70 18.38
N MET A 28 19.75 -20.52 18.14
CA MET A 28 20.19 -21.57 19.07
C MET A 28 20.65 -21.02 20.41
N LYS A 29 21.32 -19.86 20.42
CA LYS A 29 21.79 -19.20 21.64
C LYS A 29 20.68 -18.44 22.40
N GLY A 30 19.44 -18.44 21.90
CA GLY A 30 18.32 -17.72 22.53
C GLY A 30 18.48 -16.19 22.55
N LEU A 31 19.35 -15.64 21.70
CA LEU A 31 19.70 -14.21 21.68
C LEU A 31 18.64 -13.34 20.99
N VAL A 32 17.57 -13.94 20.46
CA VAL A 32 16.48 -13.19 19.81
C VAL A 32 15.15 -13.51 20.42
N SER A 33 14.42 -12.44 20.72
CA SER A 33 13.02 -12.54 21.11
C SER A 33 12.12 -12.90 19.93
N GLY A 34 11.08 -13.68 20.21
CA GLY A 34 10.00 -13.90 19.26
C GLY A 34 9.39 -12.57 18.80
N SER A 35 8.97 -12.51 17.54
CA SER A 35 8.15 -11.40 17.06
C SER A 35 6.86 -11.35 17.86
N TYR A 36 6.45 -10.16 18.25
CA TYR A 36 5.12 -9.96 18.81
C TYR A 36 4.07 -10.39 17.77
N VAL A 37 3.29 -11.41 18.12
CA VAL A 37 2.13 -11.84 17.35
C VAL A 37 0.90 -11.29 18.08
N PRO A 38 0.18 -10.32 17.50
CA PRO A 38 -1.00 -9.76 18.15
C PRO A 38 -2.12 -10.79 18.23
N ASP A 39 -3.06 -10.57 19.14
CA ASP A 39 -4.24 -11.42 19.26
C ASP A 39 -5.08 -11.44 17.98
N GLN A 40 -5.89 -12.50 17.80
CA GLN A 40 -6.66 -12.76 16.59
C GLN A 40 -7.57 -11.58 16.21
N GLN A 41 -8.16 -10.89 17.19
CA GLN A 41 -8.99 -9.70 16.95
C GLN A 41 -8.20 -8.54 16.33
N VAL A 42 -6.98 -8.31 16.80
CA VAL A 42 -6.12 -7.25 16.25
C VAL A 42 -5.62 -7.63 14.86
N GLN A 43 -5.37 -8.92 14.62
CA GLN A 43 -4.98 -9.41 13.30
C GLN A 43 -6.09 -9.20 12.26
N SER A 44 -7.35 -9.52 12.60
CA SER A 44 -8.48 -9.35 11.68
C SER A 44 -8.74 -7.87 11.38
N LEU A 45 -8.68 -6.98 12.38
CA LEU A 45 -8.76 -5.54 12.17
C LEU A 45 -7.65 -5.02 11.25
N ARG A 46 -6.42 -5.47 11.42
CA ARG A 46 -5.31 -5.08 10.52
C ARG A 46 -5.52 -5.55 9.09
N GLN A 47 -6.09 -6.74 8.89
CA GLN A 47 -6.40 -7.23 7.54
C GLN A 47 -7.50 -6.38 6.89
N TYR A 48 -8.52 -6.02 7.66
CA TYR A 48 -9.57 -5.11 7.21
C TYR A 48 -9.01 -3.75 6.81
N GLU A 49 -8.20 -3.12 7.66
CA GLU A 49 -7.58 -1.82 7.38
C GLU A 49 -6.68 -1.85 6.13
N ARG A 50 -5.90 -2.93 5.94
CA ARG A 50 -5.11 -3.11 4.71
C ARG A 50 -6.01 -3.18 3.47
N ARG A 51 -7.13 -3.91 3.56
CA ARG A 51 -8.08 -4.02 2.45
C ARG A 51 -8.74 -2.69 2.16
N TYR A 52 -9.15 -1.95 3.21
CA TYR A 52 -9.73 -0.61 3.10
C TYR A 52 -8.75 0.37 2.43
N SER A 53 -7.51 0.44 2.92
CA SER A 53 -6.45 1.27 2.32
C SER A 53 -6.17 0.92 0.86
N TYR A 54 -6.16 -0.37 0.52
CA TYR A 54 -5.98 -0.83 -0.86
C TYR A 54 -7.13 -0.36 -1.77
N LEU A 55 -8.38 -0.47 -1.31
CA LEU A 55 -9.54 -0.02 -2.06
C LEU A 55 -9.53 1.51 -2.27
N ASN A 56 -9.20 2.28 -1.23
CA ASN A 56 -9.07 3.74 -1.34
C ASN A 56 -8.00 4.15 -2.35
N LYS A 57 -6.82 3.52 -2.32
CA LYS A 57 -5.77 3.76 -3.32
C LYS A 57 -6.25 3.44 -4.73
N ARG A 58 -7.05 2.38 -4.89
CA ARG A 58 -7.60 2.00 -6.19
C ARG A 58 -8.64 3.00 -6.70
N ILE A 59 -9.47 3.56 -5.82
CA ILE A 59 -10.42 4.63 -6.17
C ILE A 59 -9.66 5.85 -6.69
N ILE A 60 -8.68 6.34 -5.92
CA ILE A 60 -7.85 7.50 -6.29
C ILE A 60 -7.14 7.25 -7.64
N HIS A 61 -6.61 6.04 -7.84
CA HIS A 61 -5.95 5.70 -9.10
C HIS A 61 -6.91 5.77 -10.29
N VAL A 62 -8.14 5.26 -10.15
CA VAL A 62 -9.16 5.33 -11.21
C VAL A 62 -9.54 6.78 -11.50
N GLU A 63 -9.70 7.61 -10.47
CA GLU A 63 -10.00 9.05 -10.64
C GLU A 63 -8.88 9.77 -11.40
N GLN A 64 -7.62 9.49 -11.08
CA GLN A 64 -6.46 10.02 -11.80
C GLN A 64 -6.42 9.54 -13.26
N CYS A 65 -6.77 8.28 -13.52
CA CYS A 65 -6.86 7.77 -14.89
C CYS A 65 -7.93 8.52 -15.70
N ILE A 66 -9.08 8.81 -15.10
CA ILE A 66 -10.16 9.57 -15.76
C ILE A 66 -9.67 10.99 -16.06
N ASP A 67 -9.07 11.69 -15.09
CA ASP A 67 -8.52 13.03 -15.31
C ASP A 67 -7.45 13.03 -16.41
N MET A 68 -6.55 12.04 -16.42
CA MET A 68 -5.55 11.89 -17.47
C MET A 68 -6.17 11.71 -18.87
N GLN A 69 -7.27 10.98 -19.01
CA GLN A 69 -7.96 10.87 -20.30
C GLN A 69 -8.61 12.19 -20.72
N LEU A 70 -9.19 12.93 -19.78
CA LEU A 70 -9.81 14.22 -20.06
C LEU A 70 -8.76 15.26 -20.47
N GLN A 71 -7.59 15.24 -19.82
CA GLN A 71 -6.45 16.07 -20.20
C GLN A 71 -5.96 15.78 -21.63
N ARG A 72 -6.00 14.52 -22.07
CA ARG A 72 -5.69 14.17 -23.48
C ARG A 72 -6.70 14.76 -24.47
N CYS A 73 -7.94 14.97 -24.04
CA CYS A 73 -8.97 15.68 -24.80
C CYS A 73 -8.89 17.22 -24.63
N ASN A 74 -7.81 17.73 -24.03
CA ASN A 74 -7.60 19.15 -23.73
C ASN A 74 -8.59 19.75 -22.71
N ILE A 75 -9.17 18.91 -21.84
CA ILE A 75 -10.07 19.31 -20.75
C ILE A 75 -9.36 19.09 -19.41
N ARG A 76 -9.09 20.16 -18.66
CA ARG A 76 -8.36 20.08 -17.38
C ARG A 76 -9.28 20.34 -16.18
N PHE A 77 -9.83 19.29 -15.57
CA PHE A 77 -10.78 19.43 -14.45
C PHE A 77 -10.15 19.88 -13.14
N SER A 78 -8.85 19.64 -12.95
CA SER A 78 -8.09 20.05 -11.75
C SER A 78 -8.21 21.54 -11.41
N ASN A 79 -8.50 22.39 -12.40
CA ASN A 79 -8.60 23.84 -12.20
C ASN A 79 -10.01 24.30 -11.80
N TYR A 80 -11.02 23.45 -12.00
CA TYR A 80 -12.42 23.83 -11.86
C TYR A 80 -13.12 23.09 -10.71
N LEU A 81 -12.57 21.97 -10.25
CA LEU A 81 -13.15 21.15 -9.21
C LEU A 81 -12.16 21.00 -8.05
N SER A 82 -12.69 21.08 -6.82
CA SER A 82 -11.94 20.78 -5.61
C SER A 82 -11.71 19.28 -5.42
N ASP A 83 -12.58 18.43 -5.99
CA ASP A 83 -12.49 16.98 -5.93
C ASP A 83 -12.83 16.33 -7.29
N ILE A 84 -11.92 15.47 -7.75
CA ILE A 84 -11.99 14.71 -9.02
C ILE A 84 -13.08 13.62 -8.91
N GLY A 85 -13.34 13.09 -7.70
CA GLY A 85 -14.36 12.07 -7.46
C GLY A 85 -15.80 12.60 -7.46
N SER A 86 -15.98 13.92 -7.52
CA SER A 86 -17.26 14.59 -7.27
C SER A 86 -18.38 14.19 -8.23
N GLN A 87 -19.63 14.30 -7.76
CA GLN A 87 -20.82 14.04 -8.59
C GLN A 87 -20.87 14.93 -9.84
N ALA A 88 -20.31 16.13 -9.77
CA ALA A 88 -20.23 17.06 -10.89
C ALA A 88 -19.37 16.48 -12.03
N MET A 89 -18.16 16.01 -11.74
CA MET A 89 -17.29 15.38 -12.74
C MET A 89 -17.97 14.17 -13.40
N ARG A 90 -18.60 13.31 -12.60
CA ARG A 90 -19.32 12.14 -13.11
C ARG A 90 -20.47 12.51 -14.06
N LYS A 91 -21.20 13.59 -13.77
CA LYS A 91 -22.27 14.10 -14.65
C LYS A 91 -21.70 14.60 -15.97
N VAL A 92 -20.60 15.36 -15.94
CA VAL A 92 -19.98 15.91 -17.16
C VAL A 92 -19.40 14.80 -18.03
N VAL A 93 -18.67 13.84 -17.44
CA VAL A 93 -18.12 12.70 -18.18
C VAL A 93 -19.23 11.87 -18.82
N LYS A 94 -20.37 11.65 -18.12
CA LYS A 94 -21.54 10.99 -18.71
C LYS A 94 -22.16 11.79 -19.85
N GLY A 95 -22.23 13.12 -19.72
CA GLY A 95 -22.70 14.00 -20.80
C GLY A 95 -21.84 13.89 -22.05
N ILE A 96 -20.51 13.89 -21.89
CA ILE A 96 -19.55 13.71 -23.00
C ILE A 96 -19.68 12.31 -23.60
N ALA A 97 -19.85 11.27 -22.79
CA ALA A 97 -19.99 9.90 -23.28
C ALA A 97 -21.31 9.66 -24.04
N ASN A 98 -22.39 10.33 -23.65
CA ASN A 98 -23.71 10.24 -24.28
C ASN A 98 -23.90 11.19 -25.47
N LEU A 99 -22.89 11.99 -25.84
CA LEU A 99 -22.88 12.85 -27.02
C LEU A 99 -22.63 12.06 -28.33
N ARG A 100 -22.85 10.74 -28.30
CA ARG A 100 -22.68 9.82 -29.41
C ARG A 100 -23.99 9.16 -29.78
#